data_AF-A0A0R2XDL1-F1
#
_entry.id   AF-A0A0R2XDL1-F1
#
_cell.length_a   1.000
_cell.length_b   1.000
_cell.length_c   1.000
_cell.angle_alpha   90.00
_cell.angle_beta   90.00
_cell.angle_gamma   90.00
#
_symmetry.space_group_name_H-M   'P 1'
#
loop_
_entity.id
_entity.type
_entity.pdbx_description
1 polymer ?
#
loop_
_entity_poly.entity_id
_entity_poly.type
_entity_poly.pdbx_seq_one_letter_code
_entity_poly.pdbx_strand_id
1 'polypeptide(L)'
;MPLADPQRLLLVALQEYLEAVASQKAPNPPDLLPHCVRLEELETKFSSQLDPRLAHFLESKSYRKAHDYLASLPTSALANAKDSAQSCSR
;
A
#
# COMPACT_ATOMS: atom_id res chain seq x y z
N MET A 1 -14.91 -16.03 9.74
CA MET A 1 -13.66 -15.64 9.04
C MET A 1 -13.66 -14.13 8.98
N PRO A 2 -12.78 -13.40 9.71
CA PRO A 2 -12.68 -11.97 9.50
C PRO A 2 -12.16 -11.79 8.07
N LEU A 3 -13.01 -11.26 7.19
CA LEU A 3 -12.64 -10.92 5.82
C LEU A 3 -11.50 -9.92 5.94
N ALA A 4 -10.29 -10.33 5.58
CA ALA A 4 -9.14 -9.43 5.57
C ALA A 4 -9.50 -8.23 4.71
N ASP A 5 -9.36 -7.04 5.29
CA ASP A 5 -9.70 -5.79 4.62
C ASP A 5 -8.92 -5.68 3.30
N PRO A 6 -9.58 -5.56 2.13
CA PRO A 6 -8.92 -5.47 0.83
C PRO A 6 -7.82 -4.40 0.78
N GLN A 7 -8.04 -3.28 1.46
CA GLN A 7 -7.10 -2.16 1.51
C GLN A 7 -5.86 -2.52 2.33
N ARG A 8 -6.04 -3.29 3.42
CA ARG A 8 -4.93 -3.81 4.22
C ARG A 8 -4.08 -4.82 3.45
N LEU A 9 -4.72 -5.71 2.67
CA LEU A 9 -4.00 -6.67 1.83
C LEU A 9 -3.18 -5.97 0.74
N LEU A 10 -3.76 -4.97 0.08
CA LEU A 10 -3.05 -4.15 -0.91
C LEU A 10 -1.91 -3.36 -0.27
N LEU A 11 -2.12 -2.77 0.90
CA LEU A 11 -1.08 -2.01 1.60
C LEU A 11 0.15 -2.88 1.91
N VAL A 12 -0.06 -4.10 2.42
CA VAL A 12 1.03 -5.04 2.70
C VAL A 12 1.75 -5.45 1.42
N ALA A 13 1.03 -5.79 0.35
CA ALA A 13 1.65 -6.17 -0.92
C ALA A 13 2.45 -5.02 -1.55
N LEU A 14 1.95 -3.78 -1.46
CA LEU A 14 2.66 -2.59 -1.91
C LEU A 14 3.93 -2.34 -1.07
N GLN A 15 3.86 -2.52 0.24
CA GLN A 15 5.03 -2.41 1.12
C GLN A 15 6.11 -3.43 0.76
N GLU A 16 5.75 -4.72 0.64
CA GLU A 16 6.68 -5.78 0.24
C GLU A 16 7.35 -5.48 -1.10
N TYR A 17 6.57 -5.02 -2.10
CA TYR A 17 7.10 -4.62 -3.40
C TYR A 17 8.11 -3.48 -3.29
N LEU A 18 7.80 -2.43 -2.52
CA LEU A 18 8.68 -1.27 -2.35
C LEU A 18 9.97 -1.65 -1.63
N GLU A 19 9.91 -2.54 -0.64
CA GLU A 19 11.08 -3.09 0.05
C GLU A 19 11.95 -3.93 -0.89
N ALA A 20 11.33 -4.76 -1.73
CA ALA A 20 12.04 -5.55 -2.74
C ALA A 20 12.71 -4.66 -3.79
N VAL A 21 12.06 -3.56 -4.22
CA VAL A 21 12.63 -2.54 -5.11
C VAL A 21 13.80 -1.83 -4.45
N ALA A 22 13.68 -1.42 -3.18
CA ALA A 22 14.78 -0.79 -2.44
C ALA A 22 15.99 -1.72 -2.29
N SER A 23 15.75 -3.03 -2.20
CA SER A 23 16.76 -4.08 -2.06
C SER A 23 17.42 -4.50 -3.38
N GLN A 24 17.05 -3.93 -4.52
CA GLN A 24 17.64 -4.26 -5.84
C GLN A 24 19.15 -3.97 -5.95
N LYS A 25 19.70 -3.15 -5.05
CA LYS A 25 21.14 -2.85 -5.00
C LYS A 25 21.95 -3.86 -4.17
N ALA A 26 21.30 -4.84 -3.56
CA ALA A 26 21.95 -5.88 -2.78
C ALA A 26 22.73 -6.85 -3.69
N PRO A 27 23.79 -7.52 -3.18
CA PRO A 27 24.58 -8.48 -3.95
C PRO A 27 23.79 -9.69 -4.48
N ASN A 28 22.63 -9.99 -3.88
CA ASN A 28 21.65 -10.94 -4.40
C ASN A 28 20.27 -10.28 -4.36
N PRO A 29 19.84 -9.59 -5.42
CA PRO A 29 18.59 -8.85 -5.42
C PRO A 29 17.38 -9.80 -5.42
N PRO A 30 16.28 -9.43 -4.74
CA PRO A 30 15.05 -10.22 -4.78
C PRO A 30 14.38 -10.15 -6.16
N ASP A 31 13.69 -11.23 -6.53
CA ASP A 31 12.85 -11.24 -7.74
C ASP A 31 11.61 -10.37 -7.53
N LEU A 32 11.37 -9.42 -8.44
CA LEU A 32 10.23 -8.51 -8.39
C LEU A 32 8.98 -9.09 -9.05
N LEU A 33 9.12 -10.09 -9.93
CA LEU A 33 8.00 -10.65 -10.68
C LEU A 33 6.88 -11.20 -9.77
N PRO A 34 7.18 -11.96 -8.69
CA PRO A 34 6.13 -12.47 -7.80
C PRO A 34 5.35 -11.34 -7.12
N HIS A 35 6.01 -10.24 -6.78
CA HIS A 35 5.37 -9.08 -6.16
C HIS A 35 4.44 -8.36 -7.16
N CYS A 36 4.88 -8.21 -8.41
CA CYS A 36 4.04 -7.63 -9.48
C CYS A 36 2.79 -8.47 -9.76
N VAL A 37 2.95 -9.79 -9.90
CA VAL A 37 1.83 -10.72 -10.13
C VAL A 37 0.84 -10.65 -8.97
N ARG A 38 1.34 -10.67 -7.72
CA ARG A 38 0.49 -10.56 -6.53
C ARG A 38 -0.30 -9.24 -6.51
N LEU A 39 0.30 -8.12 -6.90
CA LEU A 39 -0.39 -6.84 -6.96
C LEU A 39 -1.51 -6.84 -8.01
N GLU A 40 -1.26 -7.42 -9.20
CA GLU A 40 -2.26 -7.54 -10.28
C GLU A 40 -3.42 -8.45 -9.92
N GLU A 41 -3.15 -9.56 -9.22
CA GLU A 41 -4.19 -10.44 -8.69
C GLU A 41 -5.08 -9.71 -7.67
N LEU A 42 -4.47 -8.95 -6.75
CA LEU A 42 -5.20 -8.19 -5.74
C LEU A 42 -6.01 -7.04 -6.37
N GLU A 43 -5.43 -6.33 -7.33
CA GLU A 43 -6.11 -5.28 -8.11
C GLU A 43 -7.33 -5.85 -8.84
N THR A 44 -7.16 -6.95 -9.57
CA THR A 44 -8.25 -7.61 -10.31
C THR A 44 -9.35 -8.08 -9.36
N LYS A 45 -8.95 -8.75 -8.27
CA LYS A 45 -9.87 -9.33 -7.28
C LYS A 45 -10.70 -8.29 -6.55
N PHE A 46 -10.13 -7.12 -6.28
CA PHE A 46 -10.78 -6.08 -5.49
C PHE A 46 -11.26 -4.88 -6.30
N SER A 47 -11.04 -4.86 -7.61
CA SER A 47 -11.38 -3.76 -8.53
C SER A 47 -12.72 -3.06 -8.26
N SER A 48 -13.79 -3.83 -7.97
CA SER A 48 -15.13 -3.30 -7.67
C SER A 48 -15.32 -2.70 -6.27
N GLN A 49 -14.36 -2.91 -5.37
CA GLN A 49 -14.36 -2.48 -3.97
C GLN A 49 -13.29 -1.42 -3.67
N LEU A 50 -12.44 -1.08 -4.65
CA LEU A 50 -11.41 -0.06 -4.48
C LEU A 50 -11.98 1.34 -4.66
N ASP A 51 -11.43 2.28 -3.90
CA ASP A 51 -11.64 3.69 -4.16
C ASP A 51 -11.16 4.04 -5.58
N PRO A 52 -11.91 4.83 -6.37
CA PRO A 52 -11.53 5.19 -7.75
C PRO A 52 -10.14 5.82 -7.85
N ARG A 53 -9.70 6.57 -6.84
CA ARG A 53 -8.37 7.17 -6.79
C ARG A 53 -7.29 6.12 -6.57
N LEU A 54 -7.55 5.12 -5.73
CA LEU A 54 -6.64 3.99 -5.52
C LEU A 54 -6.54 3.13 -6.78
N ALA A 55 -7.68 2.81 -7.41
CA ALA A 55 -7.71 2.07 -8.68
C ALA A 55 -6.87 2.78 -9.74
N HIS A 56 -7.01 4.10 -9.89
CA HIS A 56 -6.20 4.88 -10.83
C HIS A 56 -4.68 4.80 -10.53
N PHE A 57 -4.27 4.79 -9.26
CA PHE A 57 -2.85 4.62 -8.92
C PHE A 57 -2.32 3.22 -9.25
N LEU A 58 -3.13 2.17 -9.10
CA LEU A 58 -2.75 0.80 -9.45
C LEU A 58 -2.69 0.62 -10.97
N GLU A 59 -3.69 1.10 -11.71
CA GLU A 59 -3.72 1.07 -13.19
C GLU A 59 -2.53 1.79 -13.81
N SER A 60 -2.16 2.96 -13.26
CA SER A 60 -0.99 3.74 -13.69
C SER A 60 0.34 3.21 -13.14
N LYS A 61 0.33 2.06 -12.45
CA LYS A 61 1.51 1.43 -11.81
C LYS A 61 2.27 2.38 -10.89
N SER A 62 1.56 3.36 -10.32
CA SER A 62 2.07 4.35 -9.36
C SER A 62 2.07 3.78 -7.93
N TYR A 63 2.74 2.65 -7.73
CA TYR A 63 2.66 1.87 -6.48
C TYR A 63 3.05 2.64 -5.22
N ARG A 64 4.04 3.55 -5.32
CA ARG A 64 4.40 4.44 -4.20
C ARG A 64 3.24 5.34 -3.78
N LYS A 65 2.52 5.92 -4.75
CA LYS A 65 1.36 6.78 -4.48
C LYS A 65 0.18 5.98 -3.92
N ALA A 66 -0.03 4.76 -4.43
CA ALA A 66 -1.05 3.85 -3.91
C ALA A 66 -0.79 3.51 -2.43
N HIS A 67 0.47 3.22 -2.10
CA HIS A 67 0.90 2.96 -0.72
C HIS A 67 0.66 4.18 0.17
N ASP A 68 1.16 5.35 -0.23
CA ASP A 68 1.04 6.57 0.56
C ASP A 68 -0.44 6.97 0.77
N TYR A 69 -1.28 6.79 -0.25
CA TYR A 69 -2.73 7.00 -0.14
C TYR A 69 -3.34 6.06 0.90
N LEU A 70 -3.11 4.75 0.81
CA LEU A 70 -3.63 3.76 1.75
C LEU A 70 -3.11 3.96 3.18
N ALA A 71 -1.84 4.30 3.34
CA ALA A 71 -1.22 4.57 4.64
C ALA A 71 -1.76 5.86 5.30
N SER A 72 -2.17 6.84 4.48
CA SER A 72 -2.77 8.09 4.96
C SER A 72 -4.24 7.97 5.32
N LEU A 73 -4.93 6.91 4.89
CA LEU A 73 -6.33 6.71 5.24
C LEU A 73 -6.43 6.53 6.76
N PRO A 74 -7.27 7.32 7.44
CA PRO A 74 -7.57 7.08 8.83
C PRO A 74 -8.26 5.73 8.88
N THR A 75 -7.51 4.72 9.30
CA THR A 75 -8.08 3.43 9.66
C THR A 75 -8.97 3.73 10.87
N SER A 76 -10.26 3.98 10.65
CA SER A 76 -11.24 4.26 11.73
C SER A 76 -11.45 3.07 12.68
N ALA A 77 -10.64 2.00 12.58
CA ALA A 77 -10.48 0.94 13.57
C ALA A 77 -9.08 0.88 14.24
N LEU A 78 -8.11 1.72 13.83
CA LEU A 78 -6.79 1.93 14.47
C LEU A 78 -6.60 3.37 14.96
N ALA A 79 -7.64 4.21 14.87
CA ALA A 79 -7.70 5.57 15.38
C ALA A 79 -7.70 5.59 16.93
N ASN A 80 -6.60 5.15 17.55
CA ASN A 80 -6.23 5.52 18.90
C ASN A 80 -4.75 5.29 19.15
N ALA A 81 -3.91 6.13 18.56
CA ALA A 81 -2.68 6.60 19.18
C ALA A 81 -2.28 7.93 18.54
N LYS A 82 -2.68 9.01 19.22
CA LYS A 82 -2.04 10.33 19.25
C LYS A 82 -0.66 10.36 18.59
N ASP A 83 -0.50 11.20 17.56
CA ASP A 83 0.66 12.07 17.53
C ASP A 83 0.19 13.51 17.63
N SER A 84 0.81 14.19 18.59
CA SER A 84 0.33 15.40 19.23
C SER A 84 0.90 16.60 18.50
N ALA A 85 0.06 17.62 18.34
CA ALA A 85 0.36 19.01 18.03
C ALA A 85 1.87 19.40 18.02
N GLN A 86 2.40 19.75 16.84
CA GLN A 86 3.46 20.76 16.76
C GLN A 86 2.84 22.12 16.46
N SER A 87 2.56 22.86 17.54
CA SER A 87 2.44 24.30 17.50
C SER A 87 3.86 24.89 17.48
N CYS A 88 4.26 25.53 16.38
CA CYS A 88 5.46 26.36 16.37
C CYS A 88 5.08 27.77 16.80
N SER A 89 5.43 28.12 18.03
CA SER A 89 5.43 29.49 18.53
C SER A 89 6.66 30.23 18.02
N ARG A 90 6.48 31.46 17.54
CA ARG A 90 7.42 32.55 17.79
C ARG A 90 6.72 33.89 17.71
#